data_AF-A0ABD2E5D6-F1
#
_entry.id   AF-A0ABD2E5D6-F1
#
_cell.length_a   1.000
_cell.length_b   1.000
_cell.length_c   1.000
_cell.angle_alpha   90.00
_cell.angle_beta   90.00
_cell.angle_gamma   90.00
#
_symmetry.space_group_name_H-M   'P 1'
#
loop_
_entity.id
_entity.type
_entity.pdbx_description
1 polymer ?
#
loop_
_entity_poly.entity_id
_entity_poly.type
_entity_poly.pdbx_seq_one_letter_code
_entity_poly.pdbx_strand_id
1 'polypeptide(L)'
;MVQEENSTFNTLPVLAAMQTASMVTELKKAVAQQPKGVRTLAEGFPGSEAASRWSQALEELEQSSRPYLQEVQRYETYRWIVGCVLCSIVLLVVVCNLLGLNLGIWGLSAREDPSHSEAKGEAGARFLMAGVGFSFLFAAPLILLVFATFLVGGNMQTLLCRSWESGELYEFVDTPGNLPLSMNLSHLLGLKKNISIHLAYQQCKEGAALWRVLQLNDSYNLEKHLDISQYTGKLQRELRSLKVDMQDLDLLSSAARRDLEALQSSGLEHVRYPDFLVQIQKPVVKTDVERLAQELEGLAQAQGNPVLGQQLQEEAHRLRNLYQEKVIPQQSLVAKLNLSVRTLESSAPTLQLETSDILGNVTYLKGELPAWATRILRNVSECFLTREMGYFSQYVAWVREEVTQRIATCQPLSGALDNGRVILCDMMADPWNAFWFCLAWCTFFLIPSVIFAVKTSKYFRPIRKRLSSTSSEETQLFHIPRVTSLKL
;
A
#
# COMPACT_ATOMS: atom_id res chain seq x y z
N MET A 1 43.36 41.85 -15.71
CA MET A 1 43.83 41.59 -14.33
C MET A 1 42.68 41.59 -13.33
N VAL A 2 42.26 42.73 -12.73
CA VAL A 2 41.21 42.74 -11.68
C VAL A 2 39.90 42.03 -12.10
N GLN A 3 39.45 42.25 -13.33
CA GLN A 3 38.22 41.63 -13.83
C GLN A 3 38.37 40.12 -14.11
N GLU A 4 39.56 39.69 -14.46
CA GLU A 4 39.90 38.29 -14.70
C GLU A 4 39.98 37.52 -13.37
N GLU A 5 40.61 38.11 -12.36
CA GLU A 5 40.73 37.50 -11.03
C GLU A 5 39.41 37.47 -10.27
N ASN A 6 38.59 38.53 -10.41
CA ASN A 6 37.20 38.51 -9.94
C ASN A 6 36.39 37.39 -10.63
N SER A 7 36.66 37.10 -11.91
CA SER A 7 36.01 35.97 -12.59
C SER A 7 36.45 34.63 -11.99
N THR A 8 37.76 34.43 -11.73
CA THR A 8 38.29 33.20 -11.13
C THR A 8 37.64 32.90 -9.78
N PHE A 9 37.55 33.91 -8.90
CA PHE A 9 36.90 33.75 -7.60
C PHE A 9 35.42 33.35 -7.74
N ASN A 10 34.67 34.02 -8.63
CA ASN A 10 33.26 33.73 -8.85
C ASN A 10 33.00 32.37 -9.54
N THR A 11 34.01 31.76 -10.18
CA THR A 11 33.90 30.42 -10.78
C THR A 11 34.10 29.27 -9.80
N LEU A 12 34.53 29.54 -8.56
CA LEU A 12 34.77 28.50 -7.54
C LEU A 12 33.58 27.57 -7.29
N PRO A 13 32.33 28.06 -7.18
CA PRO A 13 31.17 27.17 -7.01
C PRO A 13 30.98 26.23 -8.21
N VAL A 14 31.27 26.72 -9.42
CA VAL A 14 31.16 25.93 -10.67
C VAL A 14 32.25 24.87 -10.72
N LEU A 15 33.48 25.21 -10.32
CA LEU A 15 34.59 24.26 -10.24
C LEU A 15 34.27 23.13 -9.25
N ALA A 16 33.75 23.47 -8.07
CA ALA A 16 33.31 22.50 -7.08
C ALA A 16 32.19 21.58 -7.63
N ALA A 17 31.22 22.15 -8.35
CA ALA A 17 30.16 21.37 -8.99
C ALA A 17 30.71 20.43 -10.09
N MET A 18 31.66 20.89 -10.91
CA MET A 18 32.29 20.08 -11.95
C MET A 18 33.11 18.93 -11.38
N GLN A 19 33.96 19.20 -10.38
CA GLN A 19 34.79 18.16 -9.75
C GLN A 19 33.94 17.11 -9.02
N THR A 20 32.80 17.50 -8.47
CA THR A 20 31.88 16.57 -7.80
C THR A 20 30.89 15.88 -8.74
N ALA A 21 30.78 16.31 -10.02
CA ALA A 21 29.76 15.82 -10.95
C ALA A 21 29.86 14.31 -11.22
N SER A 22 31.06 13.77 -11.40
CA SER A 22 31.27 12.33 -11.64
C SER A 22 30.85 11.51 -10.42
N MET A 23 31.25 11.94 -9.23
CA MET A 23 30.88 11.29 -7.97
C MET A 23 29.38 11.40 -7.68
N VAL A 24 28.75 12.55 -7.95
CA VAL A 24 27.30 12.72 -7.87
C VAL A 24 26.58 11.79 -8.86
N THR A 25 27.14 11.58 -10.05
CA THR A 25 26.59 10.65 -11.04
C THR A 25 26.69 9.21 -10.55
N GLU A 26 27.83 8.80 -9.98
CA GLU A 26 27.99 7.48 -9.37
C GLU A 26 27.12 7.29 -8.13
N LEU A 27 26.90 8.34 -7.31
CA LEU A 27 25.95 8.33 -6.20
C LEU A 27 24.52 8.15 -6.69
N LYS A 28 24.11 8.90 -7.72
CA LYS A 28 22.80 8.72 -8.38
C LYS A 28 22.66 7.31 -8.91
N LYS A 29 23.71 6.74 -9.51
CA LYS A 29 23.71 5.36 -10.01
C LYS A 29 23.67 4.34 -8.87
N ALA A 30 24.32 4.59 -7.73
CA ALA A 30 24.28 3.72 -6.56
C ALA A 30 22.88 3.73 -5.90
N VAL A 31 22.19 4.87 -5.91
CA VAL A 31 20.80 5.00 -5.43
C VAL A 31 19.80 4.45 -6.46
N ALA A 32 20.02 4.68 -7.75
CA ALA A 32 19.13 4.28 -8.85
C ALA A 32 19.31 2.83 -9.29
N GLN A 33 20.49 2.22 -9.06
CA GLN A 33 20.60 0.77 -8.98
C GLN A 33 19.68 0.37 -7.84
N GLN A 34 18.44 0.04 -8.22
CA GLN A 34 17.42 -0.47 -7.31
C GLN A 34 18.11 -1.37 -6.31
N PRO A 35 17.83 -1.25 -5.00
CA PRO A 35 18.30 -2.25 -4.08
C PRO A 35 17.74 -3.57 -4.58
N LYS A 36 18.55 -4.35 -5.30
CA LYS A 36 18.20 -5.69 -5.77
C LYS A 36 17.67 -6.49 -4.58
N GLY A 37 18.24 -6.20 -3.40
CA GLY A 37 17.72 -6.43 -2.06
C GLY A 37 16.20 -6.35 -1.85
N VAL A 38 15.56 -5.23 -2.21
CA VAL A 38 14.13 -5.01 -1.98
C VAL A 38 13.27 -5.88 -2.90
N ARG A 39 13.71 -6.15 -4.13
CA ARG A 39 13.04 -7.15 -4.99
C ARG A 39 13.29 -8.57 -4.49
N THR A 40 14.51 -8.90 -4.07
CA THR A 40 14.84 -10.19 -3.47
C THR A 40 14.14 -10.40 -2.12
N LEU A 41 13.62 -9.33 -1.50
CA LEU A 41 12.80 -9.39 -0.28
C LEU A 41 11.44 -10.04 -0.56
N ALA A 42 10.85 -9.75 -1.73
CA ALA A 42 9.65 -10.42 -2.19
C ALA A 42 9.94 -11.87 -2.62
N GLU A 43 11.10 -12.13 -3.23
CA GLU A 43 11.52 -13.48 -3.65
C GLU A 43 11.87 -14.39 -2.46
N GLY A 44 12.50 -13.83 -1.43
CA GLY A 44 12.87 -14.53 -0.20
C GLY A 44 11.77 -14.55 0.86
N PHE A 45 10.60 -13.95 0.60
CA PHE A 45 9.46 -14.05 1.50
C PHE A 45 8.94 -15.49 1.48
N PRO A 46 8.79 -16.17 2.63
CA PRO A 46 8.39 -17.57 2.69
C PRO A 46 6.95 -17.78 2.18
N GLY A 47 6.20 -16.69 2.00
CA GLY A 47 4.91 -16.70 1.36
C GLY A 47 4.93 -17.17 -0.10
N SER A 48 6.03 -17.13 -0.85
CA SER A 48 6.04 -17.66 -2.23
C SER A 48 5.95 -19.18 -2.26
N GLU A 49 6.79 -19.86 -1.48
CA GLU A 49 6.83 -21.33 -1.40
C GLU A 49 5.69 -21.89 -0.53
N ALA A 50 5.32 -21.20 0.55
CA ALA A 50 4.15 -21.57 1.34
C ALA A 50 2.85 -21.32 0.57
N ALA A 51 2.69 -20.19 -0.12
CA ALA A 51 1.50 -19.96 -0.94
C ALA A 51 1.44 -20.92 -2.13
N SER A 52 2.58 -21.31 -2.74
CA SER A 52 2.57 -22.31 -3.81
C SER A 52 2.17 -23.71 -3.30
N ARG A 53 2.60 -24.09 -2.09
CA ARG A 53 2.15 -25.33 -1.44
C ARG A 53 0.67 -25.28 -1.11
N TRP A 54 0.17 -24.14 -0.64
CA TRP A 54 -1.26 -23.94 -0.38
C TRP A 54 -2.09 -23.95 -1.65
N SER A 55 -1.63 -23.30 -2.72
CA SER A 55 -2.34 -23.32 -4.00
C SER A 55 -2.40 -24.73 -4.56
N GLN A 56 -1.31 -25.49 -4.48
CA GLN A 56 -1.28 -26.90 -4.89
C GLN A 56 -2.20 -27.76 -4.03
N ALA A 57 -2.17 -27.62 -2.70
CA ALA A 57 -3.04 -28.38 -1.81
C ALA A 57 -4.53 -28.03 -2.02
N LEU A 58 -4.86 -26.76 -2.26
CA LEU A 58 -6.21 -26.32 -2.61
C LEU A 58 -6.64 -26.86 -3.97
N GLU A 59 -5.76 -26.88 -4.96
CA GLU A 59 -6.03 -27.41 -6.30
C GLU A 59 -6.22 -28.93 -6.27
N GLU A 60 -5.42 -29.66 -5.49
CA GLU A 60 -5.60 -31.10 -5.23
C GLU A 60 -6.92 -31.38 -4.50
N LEU A 61 -7.27 -30.58 -3.48
CA LEU A 61 -8.55 -30.68 -2.79
C LEU A 61 -9.72 -30.38 -3.73
N GLU A 62 -9.60 -29.35 -4.58
CA GLU A 62 -10.61 -29.00 -5.56
C GLU A 62 -10.80 -30.14 -6.57
N GLN A 63 -9.72 -30.66 -7.14
CA GLN A 63 -9.77 -31.80 -8.08
C GLN A 63 -10.35 -33.05 -7.43
N SER A 64 -9.95 -33.34 -6.18
CA SER A 64 -10.48 -34.46 -5.40
C SER A 64 -11.97 -34.28 -5.04
N SER A 65 -12.44 -33.03 -4.85
CA SER A 65 -13.83 -32.72 -4.51
C SER A 65 -14.80 -32.79 -5.69
N ARG A 66 -14.34 -32.53 -6.93
CA ARG A 66 -15.17 -32.55 -8.15
C ARG A 66 -16.00 -33.84 -8.35
N PRO A 67 -15.45 -35.06 -8.18
CA PRO A 67 -16.25 -36.28 -8.29
C PRO A 67 -17.31 -36.38 -7.17
N TYR A 68 -17.03 -35.90 -5.96
CA TYR A 68 -18.02 -35.86 -4.88
C TYR A 68 -19.16 -34.89 -5.19
N LEU A 69 -18.87 -33.74 -5.79
CA LEU A 69 -19.92 -32.79 -6.20
C LEU A 69 -20.87 -33.39 -7.25
N GLN A 70 -20.35 -34.15 -8.20
CA GLN A 70 -21.17 -34.89 -9.17
C GLN A 70 -22.03 -35.96 -8.48
N GLU A 71 -21.48 -36.65 -7.48
CA GLU A 71 -22.21 -37.64 -6.69
C GLU A 71 -23.31 -36.98 -5.83
N VAL A 72 -23.05 -35.80 -5.26
CA VAL A 72 -24.04 -35.03 -4.49
C VAL A 72 -25.22 -34.61 -5.38
N GLN A 73 -24.99 -34.20 -6.63
CA GLN A 73 -26.07 -33.90 -7.58
C GLN A 73 -26.93 -35.14 -7.89
N ARG A 74 -26.29 -36.31 -8.02
CA ARG A 74 -26.99 -37.58 -8.22
C ARG A 74 -27.81 -37.96 -6.98
N TYR A 75 -27.21 -37.84 -5.80
CA TYR A 75 -27.88 -38.06 -4.52
C TYR A 75 -29.09 -37.15 -4.32
N GLU A 76 -28.96 -35.87 -4.69
CA GLU A 76 -30.03 -34.88 -4.60
C GLU A 76 -31.25 -35.27 -5.46
N THR A 77 -31.00 -35.83 -6.66
CA THR A 77 -32.06 -36.37 -7.51
C THR A 77 -32.78 -37.54 -6.83
N TYR A 78 -32.05 -38.47 -6.22
CA TYR A 78 -32.64 -39.58 -5.48
C TYR A 78 -33.40 -39.11 -4.24
N ARG A 79 -32.85 -38.16 -3.48
CA ARG A 79 -33.49 -37.55 -2.32
C ARG A 79 -34.84 -36.92 -2.70
N TRP A 80 -34.88 -36.20 -3.82
CA TRP A 80 -36.11 -35.62 -4.35
C TRP A 80 -37.15 -36.68 -4.72
N ILE A 81 -36.74 -37.73 -5.45
CA ILE A 81 -37.64 -38.84 -5.83
C ILE A 81 -38.20 -39.54 -4.59
N VAL A 82 -37.35 -39.90 -3.62
CA VAL A 82 -37.78 -40.55 -2.37
C VAL A 82 -38.74 -39.66 -1.60
N GLY A 83 -38.47 -38.35 -1.53
CA GLY A 83 -39.38 -37.37 -0.93
C GLY A 83 -40.75 -37.36 -1.61
N CYS A 84 -40.80 -37.32 -2.94
CA CYS A 84 -42.06 -37.38 -3.71
C CYS A 84 -42.84 -38.67 -3.45
N VAL A 85 -42.16 -39.82 -3.39
CA VAL A 85 -42.80 -41.12 -3.10
C VAL A 85 -43.40 -41.13 -1.70
N LEU A 86 -42.65 -40.68 -0.69
CA LEU A 86 -43.12 -40.64 0.70
C LEU A 86 -44.32 -39.69 0.87
N CYS A 87 -44.25 -38.50 0.27
CA CYS A 87 -45.39 -37.58 0.25
C CYS A 87 -46.61 -38.20 -0.43
N SER A 88 -46.43 -38.92 -1.54
CA SER A 88 -47.51 -39.59 -2.25
C SER A 88 -48.17 -40.69 -1.42
N ILE A 89 -47.40 -41.44 -0.62
CA ILE A 89 -47.93 -42.46 0.30
C ILE A 89 -48.83 -41.81 1.36
N VAL A 90 -48.38 -40.73 1.98
CA VAL A 90 -49.18 -39.99 2.99
C VAL A 90 -50.44 -39.41 2.34
N LEU A 91 -50.31 -38.78 1.17
CA LEU A 91 -51.44 -38.23 0.42
C LEU A 91 -52.45 -39.30 0.02
N LEU A 92 -52.01 -40.50 -0.37
CA LEU A 92 -52.89 -41.61 -0.70
C LEU A 92 -53.81 -41.96 0.49
N VAL A 93 -53.24 -42.06 1.70
CA VAL A 93 -54.02 -42.31 2.92
C VAL A 93 -55.03 -41.18 3.16
N VAL A 94 -54.59 -39.93 3.03
CA VAL A 94 -55.45 -38.75 3.19
C VAL A 94 -56.60 -38.75 2.19
N VAL A 95 -56.33 -39.04 0.90
CA VAL A 95 -57.36 -39.11 -0.15
C VAL A 95 -58.34 -40.25 0.10
N CYS A 96 -57.87 -41.45 0.48
CA CYS A 96 -58.74 -42.55 0.88
C CYS A 96 -59.66 -42.15 2.03
N ASN A 97 -59.14 -41.43 3.03
CA ASN A 97 -59.93 -40.97 4.17
C ASN A 97 -60.95 -39.89 3.77
N LEU A 98 -60.56 -38.91 2.94
CA LEU A 98 -61.46 -37.87 2.47
C LEU A 98 -62.58 -38.44 1.60
N LEU A 99 -62.27 -39.30 0.63
CA LEU A 99 -63.27 -39.96 -0.20
C LEU A 99 -64.17 -40.87 0.65
N GLY A 100 -63.57 -41.60 1.60
CA GLY A 100 -64.28 -42.45 2.55
C GLY A 100 -65.30 -41.68 3.40
N LEU A 101 -64.90 -40.52 3.93
CA LEU A 101 -65.77 -39.63 4.70
C LEU A 101 -66.87 -39.01 3.84
N ASN A 102 -66.55 -38.43 2.68
CA ASN A 102 -67.53 -37.77 1.83
C ASN A 102 -68.59 -38.74 1.29
N LEU A 103 -68.16 -39.89 0.74
CA LEU A 103 -69.08 -40.93 0.24
C LEU A 103 -69.88 -41.56 1.39
N GLY A 104 -69.25 -41.74 2.55
CA GLY A 104 -69.91 -42.26 3.74
C GLY A 104 -71.00 -41.34 4.29
N ILE A 105 -70.72 -40.04 4.42
CA ILE A 105 -71.70 -39.04 4.87
C ILE A 105 -72.83 -38.91 3.84
N TRP A 106 -72.52 -38.87 2.55
CA TRP A 106 -73.54 -38.84 1.51
C TRP A 106 -74.44 -40.09 1.57
N GLY A 107 -73.83 -41.27 1.69
CA GLY A 107 -74.57 -42.52 1.83
C GLY A 107 -75.45 -42.58 3.08
N LEU A 108 -74.98 -42.02 4.20
CA LEU A 108 -75.80 -41.85 5.41
C LEU A 108 -76.97 -40.89 5.20
N SER A 109 -76.74 -39.75 4.53
CA SER A 109 -77.80 -38.75 4.29
C SER A 109 -78.88 -39.22 3.32
N ALA A 110 -78.54 -40.11 2.39
CA ALA A 110 -79.46 -40.67 1.40
C ALA A 110 -80.23 -41.90 1.92
N ARG A 111 -79.99 -42.30 3.17
CA ARG A 111 -80.52 -43.54 3.75
C ARG A 111 -81.84 -43.30 4.48
N GLU A 112 -82.89 -43.99 4.07
CA GLU A 112 -84.21 -43.93 4.71
C GLU A 112 -84.28 -44.76 6.01
N ASP A 113 -83.60 -45.92 6.06
CA ASP A 113 -83.62 -46.84 7.22
C ASP A 113 -82.22 -47.39 7.59
N PRO A 114 -81.84 -47.45 8.90
CA PRO A 114 -80.52 -47.92 9.37
C PRO A 114 -80.19 -49.40 9.10
N SER A 115 -81.15 -50.17 8.58
CA SER A 115 -81.02 -51.59 8.22
C SER A 115 -80.72 -51.83 6.73
N HIS A 116 -81.04 -50.89 5.84
CA HIS A 116 -80.90 -51.05 4.38
C HIS A 116 -79.50 -50.66 3.87
N SER A 117 -78.85 -51.49 3.06
CA SER A 117 -77.52 -51.16 2.51
C SER A 117 -77.64 -50.08 1.42
N GLU A 118 -76.80 -49.05 1.49
CA GLU A 118 -76.69 -48.00 0.47
C GLU A 118 -75.27 -48.05 -0.13
N ALA A 119 -75.19 -48.03 -1.46
CA ALA A 119 -73.96 -48.35 -2.18
C ALA A 119 -72.83 -47.33 -1.95
N LYS A 120 -73.15 -46.04 -1.78
CA LYS A 120 -72.17 -44.97 -1.54
C LYS A 120 -71.60 -45.03 -0.11
N GLY A 121 -72.43 -45.35 0.88
CA GLY A 121 -72.04 -45.56 2.27
C GLY A 121 -71.13 -46.78 2.42
N GLU A 122 -71.46 -47.88 1.73
CA GLU A 122 -70.60 -49.07 1.69
C GLU A 122 -69.28 -48.80 0.97
N ALA A 123 -69.31 -48.04 -0.14
CA ALA A 123 -68.09 -47.58 -0.82
C ALA A 123 -67.23 -46.69 0.10
N GLY A 124 -67.85 -45.75 0.82
CA GLY A 124 -67.17 -44.89 1.80
C GLY A 124 -66.50 -45.70 2.92
N ALA A 125 -67.20 -46.71 3.45
CA ALA A 125 -66.63 -47.64 4.44
C ALA A 125 -65.46 -48.46 3.88
N ARG A 126 -65.51 -48.87 2.62
CA ARG A 126 -64.39 -49.58 1.95
C ARG A 126 -63.18 -48.67 1.74
N PHE A 127 -63.38 -47.41 1.33
CA PHE A 127 -62.28 -46.44 1.21
C PHE A 127 -61.62 -46.10 2.55
N LEU A 128 -62.40 -45.94 3.63
CA LEU A 128 -61.84 -45.77 4.98
C LEU A 128 -61.01 -46.99 5.41
N MET A 129 -61.50 -48.21 5.16
CA MET A 129 -60.76 -49.43 5.50
C MET A 129 -59.52 -49.64 4.61
N ALA A 130 -59.55 -49.18 3.35
CA ALA A 130 -58.37 -49.16 2.49
C ALA A 130 -57.32 -48.18 3.03
N GLY A 131 -57.72 -46.98 3.46
CA GLY A 131 -56.83 -46.01 4.13
C GLY A 131 -56.20 -46.58 5.41
N VAL A 132 -56.97 -47.32 6.22
CA VAL A 132 -56.45 -48.06 7.38
C VAL A 132 -55.44 -49.13 6.96
N GLY A 133 -55.74 -49.91 5.92
CA GLY A 133 -54.85 -50.93 5.39
C GLY A 133 -53.50 -50.35 4.94
N PHE A 134 -53.51 -49.27 4.16
CA PHE A 134 -52.28 -48.57 3.76
C PHE A 134 -51.54 -47.97 4.96
N SER A 135 -52.26 -47.40 5.94
CA SER A 135 -51.64 -46.86 7.15
C SER A 135 -50.86 -47.93 7.91
N PHE A 136 -51.42 -49.13 8.10
CA PHE A 136 -50.70 -50.24 8.73
C PHE A 136 -49.54 -50.77 7.88
N LEU A 137 -49.75 -50.89 6.55
CA LEU A 137 -48.73 -51.38 5.63
C LEU A 137 -47.47 -50.50 5.65
N PHE A 138 -47.65 -49.17 5.68
CA PHE A 138 -46.55 -48.22 5.62
C PHE A 138 -46.09 -47.70 6.99
N ALA A 139 -46.81 -47.96 8.09
CA ALA A 139 -46.41 -47.47 9.42
C ALA A 139 -45.02 -47.96 9.84
N ALA A 140 -44.75 -49.27 9.77
CA ALA A 140 -43.47 -49.84 10.18
C ALA A 140 -42.27 -49.28 9.37
N PRO A 141 -42.29 -49.25 8.02
CA PRO A 141 -41.19 -48.66 7.25
C PRO A 141 -41.04 -47.15 7.47
N LEU A 142 -42.14 -46.40 7.66
CA LEU A 142 -42.06 -44.97 7.99
C LEU A 142 -41.41 -44.73 9.35
N ILE A 143 -41.78 -45.49 10.38
CA ILE A 143 -41.18 -45.39 11.72
C ILE A 143 -39.67 -45.71 11.66
N LEU A 144 -39.28 -46.78 10.96
CA LEU A 144 -37.88 -47.15 10.78
C LEU A 144 -37.10 -46.01 10.09
N LEU A 145 -37.67 -45.42 9.04
CA LEU A 145 -37.05 -44.34 8.29
C LEU A 145 -36.90 -43.08 9.16
N VAL A 146 -37.93 -42.70 9.92
CA VAL A 146 -37.87 -41.60 10.89
C VAL A 146 -36.73 -41.82 11.88
N PHE A 147 -36.62 -43.02 12.46
CA PHE A 147 -35.58 -43.32 13.44
C PHE A 147 -34.17 -43.26 12.85
N ALA A 148 -33.96 -43.85 11.66
CA ALA A 148 -32.67 -43.81 10.98
C ALA A 148 -32.24 -42.38 10.63
N THR A 149 -33.16 -41.58 10.09
CA THR A 149 -32.90 -40.19 9.70
C THR A 149 -32.72 -39.27 10.90
N PHE A 150 -33.46 -39.49 12.00
CA PHE A 150 -33.27 -38.83 13.29
C PHE A 150 -31.89 -39.10 13.88
N LEU A 151 -31.42 -40.36 13.88
CA LEU A 151 -30.10 -40.68 14.41
C LEU A 151 -29.01 -39.93 13.66
N VAL A 152 -29.09 -39.84 12.33
CA VAL A 152 -28.09 -39.09 11.55
C VAL A 152 -28.22 -37.60 11.79
N GLY A 153 -29.41 -37.02 11.61
CA GLY A 153 -29.64 -35.58 11.70
C GLY A 153 -29.47 -35.01 13.12
N GLY A 154 -29.98 -35.72 14.13
CA GLY A 154 -29.90 -35.33 15.53
C GLY A 154 -28.47 -35.35 16.07
N ASN A 155 -27.67 -36.36 15.69
CA ASN A 155 -26.24 -36.39 16.03
C ASN A 155 -25.47 -35.31 15.26
N MET A 156 -25.76 -35.10 13.97
CA MET A 156 -25.15 -34.01 13.19
C MET A 156 -25.39 -32.64 13.85
N GLN A 157 -26.62 -32.37 14.27
CA GLN A 157 -26.94 -31.09 14.93
C GLN A 157 -26.24 -30.93 16.28
N THR A 158 -26.27 -31.99 17.09
CA THR A 158 -25.84 -31.90 18.49
C THR A 158 -24.32 -32.00 18.64
N LEU A 159 -23.67 -32.92 17.91
CA LEU A 159 -22.23 -33.19 18.05
C LEU A 159 -21.38 -32.29 17.16
N LEU A 160 -21.86 -31.90 15.98
CA LEU A 160 -21.09 -31.10 15.03
C LEU A 160 -21.55 -29.65 15.01
N CYS A 161 -22.81 -29.37 14.64
CA CYS A 161 -23.23 -28.00 14.39
C CYS A 161 -23.23 -27.11 15.64
N ARG A 162 -23.73 -27.62 16.78
CA ARG A 162 -23.67 -26.88 18.05
C ARG A 162 -22.24 -26.70 18.58
N SER A 163 -21.43 -27.76 18.51
CA SER A 163 -20.03 -27.71 18.94
C SER A 163 -19.19 -26.78 18.05
N TRP A 164 -19.52 -26.68 16.75
CA TRP A 164 -18.88 -25.75 15.82
C TRP A 164 -19.28 -24.31 16.15
N GLU A 165 -20.56 -24.08 16.44
CA GLU A 165 -21.05 -22.76 16.86
C GLU A 165 -20.41 -22.26 18.16
N SER A 166 -20.29 -23.13 19.16
CA SER A 166 -19.69 -22.79 20.46
C SER A 166 -18.17 -22.65 20.40
N GLY A 167 -17.52 -23.09 19.32
CA GLY A 167 -16.07 -23.12 19.17
C GLY A 167 -15.40 -24.36 19.80
N GLU A 168 -16.16 -25.18 20.53
CA GLU A 168 -15.67 -26.43 21.15
C GLU A 168 -15.15 -27.44 20.10
N LEU A 169 -15.68 -27.40 18.88
CA LEU A 169 -15.17 -28.22 17.78
C LEU A 169 -13.71 -27.87 17.45
N TYR A 170 -13.34 -26.59 17.49
CA TYR A 170 -11.96 -26.19 17.24
C TYR A 170 -11.03 -26.62 18.37
N GLU A 171 -11.48 -26.59 19.63
CA GLU A 171 -10.73 -27.12 20.77
C GLU A 171 -10.55 -28.65 20.69
N PHE A 172 -11.58 -29.35 20.23
CA PHE A 172 -11.52 -30.80 20.00
C PHE A 172 -10.50 -31.15 18.90
N VAL A 173 -10.48 -30.38 17.82
CA VAL A 173 -9.52 -30.52 16.71
C VAL A 173 -8.09 -30.20 17.19
N ASP A 174 -7.91 -29.19 18.05
CA ASP A 174 -6.60 -28.82 18.60
C ASP A 174 -6.05 -29.84 19.61
N THR A 175 -6.88 -30.74 20.12
CA THR A 175 -6.46 -31.76 21.10
C THR A 175 -5.59 -32.84 20.42
N PRO A 176 -4.35 -33.07 20.89
CA PRO A 176 -3.43 -34.00 20.26
C PRO A 176 -3.97 -35.43 20.26
N GLY A 177 -4.00 -36.06 19.08
CA GLY A 177 -4.50 -37.42 18.88
C GLY A 177 -5.86 -37.51 18.16
N ASN A 178 -6.60 -36.40 18.05
CA ASN A 178 -7.90 -36.38 17.38
C ASN A 178 -7.82 -36.15 15.86
N LEU A 179 -6.76 -35.51 15.36
CA LEU A 179 -6.51 -35.38 13.93
C LEU A 179 -5.36 -36.29 13.47
N PRO A 180 -5.48 -36.88 12.27
CA PRO A 180 -4.36 -37.57 11.65
C PRO A 180 -3.20 -36.59 11.40
N LEU A 181 -1.96 -37.08 11.55
CA LEU A 181 -0.74 -36.29 11.34
C LEU A 181 -0.67 -35.60 9.97
N SER A 182 -1.33 -36.15 8.94
CA SER A 182 -1.42 -35.56 7.61
C SER A 182 -2.25 -34.27 7.54
N MET A 183 -3.16 -34.03 8.50
CA MET A 183 -4.00 -32.83 8.57
C MET A 183 -3.48 -31.80 9.57
N ASN A 184 -2.27 -31.98 10.11
CA ASN A 184 -1.67 -30.99 10.99
C ASN A 184 -1.20 -29.77 10.16
N LEU A 185 -1.92 -28.65 10.33
CA LEU A 185 -1.68 -27.39 9.61
C LEU A 185 -0.23 -26.91 9.77
N SER A 186 0.35 -27.11 10.96
CA SER A 186 1.72 -26.69 11.26
C SER A 186 2.76 -27.47 10.46
N HIS A 187 2.54 -28.78 10.25
CA HIS A 187 3.41 -29.60 9.42
C HIS A 187 3.28 -29.25 7.92
N LEU A 188 2.05 -29.03 7.45
CA LEU A 188 1.78 -28.63 6.06
C LEU A 188 2.45 -27.28 5.70
N LEU A 189 2.39 -26.33 6.62
CA LEU A 189 2.97 -25.00 6.50
C LEU A 189 4.47 -24.93 6.81
N GLY A 190 5.10 -26.02 7.26
CA GLY A 190 6.51 -26.04 7.66
C GLY A 190 6.81 -25.13 8.87
N LEU A 191 5.84 -24.94 9.76
CA LEU A 191 5.96 -24.12 10.95
C LEU A 191 6.75 -24.84 12.04
N LYS A 192 7.58 -24.09 12.77
CA LYS A 192 8.35 -24.64 13.91
C LYS A 192 7.51 -24.92 15.15
N LYS A 193 6.36 -24.25 15.29
CA LYS A 193 5.45 -24.38 16.42
C LYS A 193 4.07 -24.83 15.96
N ASN A 194 3.44 -25.64 16.79
CA ASN A 194 2.05 -26.03 16.61
C ASN A 194 1.15 -24.81 16.84
N ILE A 195 0.25 -24.56 15.89
CA ILE A 195 -0.75 -23.50 15.99
C ILE A 195 -2.07 -24.13 16.39
N SER A 196 -2.69 -23.60 17.44
CA SER A 196 -4.08 -23.92 17.77
C SER A 196 -5.01 -23.25 16.76
N ILE A 197 -5.78 -24.05 16.03
CA ILE A 197 -6.79 -23.64 15.05
C ILE A 197 -7.85 -22.76 15.72
N HIS A 198 -8.21 -23.02 16.99
CA HIS A 198 -9.15 -22.18 17.73
C HIS A 198 -8.63 -20.74 17.88
N LEU A 199 -7.39 -20.56 18.37
CA LEU A 199 -6.79 -19.24 18.52
C LEU A 199 -6.58 -18.57 17.15
N ALA A 200 -6.17 -19.34 16.14
CA ALA A 200 -5.99 -18.82 14.79
C ALA A 200 -7.31 -18.30 14.21
N TYR A 201 -8.40 -19.04 14.37
CA TYR A 201 -9.74 -18.62 13.96
C TYR A 201 -10.16 -17.32 14.66
N GLN A 202 -10.01 -17.24 15.99
CA GLN A 202 -10.35 -16.04 16.76
C GLN A 202 -9.57 -14.81 16.29
N GLN A 203 -8.24 -14.93 16.16
CA GLN A 203 -7.39 -13.83 15.71
C GLN A 203 -7.70 -13.43 14.26
N CYS A 204 -8.00 -14.38 13.38
CA CYS A 204 -8.40 -14.09 12.01
C CYS A 204 -9.75 -13.38 11.92
N LYS A 205 -10.70 -13.75 12.78
CA LYS A 205 -12.00 -13.09 12.88
C LYS A 205 -11.89 -11.63 13.32
N GLU A 206 -10.92 -11.33 14.18
CA GLU A 206 -10.56 -9.96 14.60
C GLU A 206 -9.75 -9.19 13.54
N GLY A 207 -9.41 -9.80 12.41
CA GLY A 207 -8.66 -9.16 11.32
C GLY A 207 -7.15 -9.14 11.54
N ALA A 208 -6.59 -10.03 12.37
CA ALA A 208 -5.15 -10.12 12.55
C ALA A 208 -4.41 -10.46 11.24
N ALA A 209 -3.20 -9.91 11.10
CA ALA A 209 -2.29 -10.26 10.01
C ALA A 209 -1.80 -11.71 10.15
N LEU A 210 -1.70 -12.41 9.02
CA LEU A 210 -1.24 -13.79 8.96
C LEU A 210 0.15 -13.97 9.60
N TRP A 211 1.01 -12.96 9.51
CA TRP A 211 2.33 -12.95 10.15
C TRP A 211 2.28 -13.22 11.65
N ARG A 212 1.36 -12.55 12.35
CA ARG A 212 1.17 -12.68 13.79
C ARG A 212 0.53 -14.03 14.13
N VAL A 213 -0.51 -14.41 13.39
CA VAL A 213 -1.27 -15.65 13.64
C VAL A 213 -0.40 -16.89 13.43
N LEU A 214 0.38 -16.90 12.34
CA LEU A 214 1.29 -18.00 12.03
C LEU A 214 2.62 -17.96 12.82
N GLN A 215 2.83 -16.95 13.68
CA GLN A 215 4.07 -16.78 14.44
C GLN A 215 5.35 -16.87 13.56
N LEU A 216 5.32 -16.25 12.37
CA LEU A 216 6.38 -16.40 11.37
C LEU A 216 7.74 -15.88 11.84
N ASN A 217 7.79 -15.07 12.91
CA ASN A 217 9.04 -14.63 13.54
C ASN A 217 9.97 -15.80 13.94
N ASP A 218 9.42 -16.96 14.31
CA ASP A 218 10.22 -18.11 14.75
C ASP A 218 10.83 -18.89 13.58
N SER A 219 10.15 -18.87 12.42
CA SER A 219 10.57 -19.56 11.21
C SER A 219 11.37 -18.66 10.26
N TYR A 220 11.12 -17.35 10.27
CA TYR A 220 11.67 -16.39 9.33
C TYR A 220 12.22 -15.14 10.01
N ASN A 221 13.48 -14.82 9.70
CA ASN A 221 14.15 -13.64 10.23
C ASN A 221 13.98 -12.45 9.27
N LEU A 222 12.92 -11.67 9.49
CA LEU A 222 12.64 -10.45 8.73
C LEU A 222 13.75 -9.41 8.87
N GLU A 223 14.39 -9.31 10.04
CA GLU A 223 15.46 -8.34 10.32
C GLU A 223 16.68 -8.54 9.43
N LYS A 224 17.01 -9.79 9.05
CA LYS A 224 18.11 -10.08 8.13
C LYS A 224 17.91 -9.42 6.76
N HIS A 225 16.65 -9.31 6.33
CA HIS A 225 16.27 -8.75 5.04
C HIS A 225 16.01 -7.24 5.10
N LEU A 226 15.59 -6.75 6.26
CA LEU A 226 15.36 -5.33 6.53
C LEU A 226 16.63 -4.57 6.95
N ASP A 227 17.79 -5.22 6.99
CA ASP A 227 19.06 -4.59 7.32
C ASP A 227 19.52 -3.60 6.23
N ILE A 228 19.31 -2.31 6.51
CA ILE A 228 19.65 -1.19 5.63
C ILE A 228 21.14 -1.16 5.29
N SER A 229 22.00 -1.63 6.19
CA SER A 229 23.46 -1.57 6.02
C SER A 229 23.93 -2.35 4.78
N GLN A 230 23.21 -3.42 4.42
CA GLN A 230 23.48 -4.21 3.21
C GLN A 230 23.28 -3.40 1.93
N TYR A 231 22.41 -2.39 1.96
CA TYR A 231 22.03 -1.61 0.78
C TYR A 231 22.67 -0.23 0.74
N THR A 232 22.96 0.37 1.89
CA THR A 232 23.51 1.73 1.99
C THR A 232 25.02 1.76 2.22
N GLY A 233 25.67 0.61 2.44
CA GLY A 233 27.12 0.55 2.67
C GLY A 233 27.99 1.08 1.51
N LYS A 234 27.50 1.01 0.25
CA LYS A 234 28.18 1.65 -0.89
C LYS A 234 27.98 3.17 -0.85
N LEU A 235 26.75 3.63 -0.66
CA LEU A 235 26.40 5.05 -0.53
C LEU A 235 27.24 5.74 0.57
N GLN A 236 27.36 5.13 1.74
CA GLN A 236 28.14 5.66 2.86
C GLN A 236 29.64 5.73 2.56
N ARG A 237 30.19 4.76 1.84
CA ARG A 237 31.61 4.77 1.44
C ARG A 237 31.90 5.87 0.42
N GLU A 238 31.10 5.95 -0.64
CA GLU A 238 31.26 6.94 -1.72
C GLU A 238 31.14 8.38 -1.20
N LEU A 239 30.17 8.66 -0.32
CA LEU A 239 30.00 9.99 0.30
C LEU A 239 31.15 10.37 1.24
N ARG A 240 31.72 9.41 1.98
CA ARG A 240 32.87 9.63 2.87
C ARG A 240 34.18 9.81 2.10
N SER A 241 34.29 9.25 0.90
CA SER A 241 35.45 9.43 0.02
C SER A 241 35.39 10.71 -0.82
N LEU A 242 34.30 11.48 -0.76
CA LEU A 242 34.13 12.72 -1.50
C LEU A 242 35.21 13.73 -1.11
N LYS A 243 36.05 14.10 -2.09
CA LYS A 243 37.11 15.09 -1.95
C LYS A 243 37.02 16.08 -3.12
N VAL A 244 37.27 17.34 -2.83
CA VAL A 244 37.36 18.41 -3.83
C VAL A 244 38.80 18.89 -3.80
N ASP A 245 39.42 18.96 -4.98
CA ASP A 245 40.79 19.41 -5.10
C ASP A 245 40.82 20.92 -5.33
N MET A 246 41.29 21.63 -4.31
CA MET A 246 41.46 23.09 -4.31
C MET A 246 42.94 23.50 -4.28
N GLN A 247 43.88 22.55 -4.44
CA GLN A 247 45.31 22.84 -4.30
C GLN A 247 45.87 23.61 -5.51
N ASP A 248 45.35 23.32 -6.70
CA ASP A 248 45.78 23.96 -7.96
C ASP A 248 45.05 25.29 -8.25
N LEU A 249 44.34 25.84 -7.27
CA LEU A 249 43.61 27.08 -7.45
C LEU A 249 44.55 28.29 -7.38
N ASP A 250 44.74 28.96 -8.51
CA ASP A 250 45.46 30.22 -8.58
C ASP A 250 44.49 31.41 -8.47
N LEU A 251 44.29 31.88 -7.23
CA LEU A 251 43.46 33.05 -6.92
C LEU A 251 44.02 34.35 -7.53
N LEU A 252 45.33 34.38 -7.75
CA LEU A 252 46.08 35.49 -8.32
C LEU A 252 46.99 34.90 -9.38
N SER A 253 46.90 35.42 -10.62
CA SER A 253 47.71 34.88 -11.70
C SER A 253 49.21 35.11 -11.45
N SER A 254 50.06 34.22 -11.94
CA SER A 254 51.52 34.40 -11.83
C SER A 254 52.03 35.71 -12.46
N ALA A 255 51.33 36.26 -13.44
CA ALA A 255 51.62 37.59 -13.99
C ALA A 255 51.24 38.70 -13.00
N ALA A 256 49.99 38.71 -12.51
CA ALA A 256 49.51 39.69 -11.56
C ALA A 256 50.31 39.69 -10.25
N ARG A 257 50.68 38.50 -9.76
CA ARG A 257 51.52 38.36 -8.58
C ARG A 257 52.87 39.02 -8.77
N ARG A 258 53.52 38.80 -9.92
CA ARG A 258 54.80 39.45 -10.25
C ARG A 258 54.65 40.96 -10.36
N ASP A 259 53.56 41.44 -10.96
CA ASP A 259 53.31 42.88 -11.10
C ASP A 259 53.08 43.56 -9.73
N LEU A 260 52.35 42.90 -8.82
CA LEU A 260 52.14 43.37 -7.45
C LEU A 260 53.43 43.30 -6.62
N GLU A 261 54.21 42.23 -6.73
CA GLU A 261 55.53 42.11 -6.08
C GLU A 261 56.52 43.17 -6.62
N ALA A 262 56.46 43.49 -7.92
CA ALA A 262 57.23 44.57 -8.53
C ALA A 262 56.77 45.96 -8.03
N LEU A 263 55.46 46.18 -7.88
CA LEU A 263 54.94 47.43 -7.32
C LEU A 263 55.32 47.58 -5.84
N GLN A 264 55.23 46.51 -5.06
CA GLN A 264 55.67 46.46 -3.66
C GLN A 264 57.17 46.81 -3.54
N SER A 265 58.01 46.25 -4.41
CA SER A 265 59.47 46.47 -4.42
C SER A 265 59.93 47.70 -5.21
N SER A 266 59.01 48.49 -5.77
CA SER A 266 59.33 49.63 -6.65
C SER A 266 60.05 50.80 -5.94
N GLY A 267 59.99 50.86 -4.61
CA GLY A 267 60.60 51.94 -3.82
C GLY A 267 59.91 53.31 -3.99
N LEU A 268 58.67 53.36 -4.49
CA LEU A 268 57.89 54.59 -4.68
C LEU A 268 57.79 55.44 -3.40
N GLU A 269 57.63 54.81 -2.23
CA GLU A 269 57.57 55.50 -0.93
C GLU A 269 58.87 56.21 -0.54
N HIS A 270 60.01 55.74 -1.07
CA HIS A 270 61.34 56.27 -0.76
C HIS A 270 61.76 57.40 -1.71
N VAL A 271 60.93 57.73 -2.70
CA VAL A 271 61.19 58.83 -3.63
C VAL A 271 61.11 60.14 -2.87
N ARG A 272 62.15 60.98 -3.00
CA ARG A 272 62.19 62.31 -2.40
C ARG A 272 61.38 63.31 -3.22
N TYR A 273 60.05 63.20 -3.20
CA TYR A 273 59.12 64.10 -3.89
C TYR A 273 59.37 65.60 -3.67
N PRO A 274 59.72 66.06 -2.45
CA PRO A 274 60.02 67.48 -2.21
C PRO A 274 61.16 68.01 -3.10
N ASP A 275 62.19 67.21 -3.37
CA ASP A 275 63.32 67.60 -4.22
C ASP A 275 62.85 67.87 -5.67
N PHE A 276 61.94 67.04 -6.19
CA PHE A 276 61.33 67.23 -7.51
C PHE A 276 60.43 68.48 -7.54
N LEU A 277 59.61 68.67 -6.51
CA LEU A 277 58.70 69.83 -6.42
C LEU A 277 59.47 71.15 -6.40
N VAL A 278 60.62 71.22 -5.72
CA VAL A 278 61.51 72.39 -5.72
C VAL A 278 62.06 72.69 -7.12
N GLN A 279 62.43 71.67 -7.90
CA GLN A 279 62.92 71.89 -9.27
C GLN A 279 61.80 72.32 -10.22
N ILE A 280 60.60 71.75 -10.07
CA ILE A 280 59.41 72.06 -10.89
C ILE A 280 58.93 73.50 -10.68
N GLN A 281 59.14 74.07 -9.49
CA GLN A 281 58.78 75.47 -9.19
C GLN A 281 59.72 76.50 -9.83
N LYS A 282 60.86 76.08 -10.39
CA LYS A 282 61.78 77.01 -11.06
C LYS A 282 61.20 77.45 -12.42
N PRO A 283 61.41 78.72 -12.82
CA PRO A 283 60.95 79.19 -14.12
C PRO A 283 61.67 78.43 -15.24
N VAL A 284 60.92 78.08 -16.31
CA VAL A 284 61.43 77.36 -17.49
C VAL A 284 62.60 78.11 -18.14
N VAL A 285 62.48 79.44 -18.21
CA VAL A 285 63.52 80.35 -18.69
C VAL A 285 63.78 81.37 -17.59
N LYS A 286 65.06 81.61 -17.27
CA LYS A 286 65.47 82.57 -16.22
C LYS A 286 65.16 84.02 -16.59
N THR A 287 65.19 84.32 -17.88
CA THR A 287 64.95 85.65 -18.43
C THR A 287 63.49 85.81 -18.81
N ASP A 288 62.90 86.97 -18.52
CA ASP A 288 61.59 87.35 -19.04
C ASP A 288 61.72 87.64 -20.54
N VAL A 289 61.37 86.64 -21.34
CA VAL A 289 61.51 86.64 -22.79
C VAL A 289 60.63 87.71 -23.44
N GLU A 290 59.44 87.96 -22.90
CA GLU A 290 58.52 88.97 -23.41
C GLU A 290 59.03 90.37 -23.11
N ARG A 291 59.52 90.60 -21.88
CA ARG A 291 60.17 91.86 -21.53
C ARG A 291 61.42 92.13 -22.37
N LEU A 292 62.26 91.11 -22.58
CA LEU A 292 63.44 91.23 -23.43
C LEU A 292 63.07 91.57 -24.88
N ALA A 293 61.99 90.98 -25.41
CA ALA A 293 61.49 91.33 -26.73
C ALA A 293 61.00 92.79 -26.80
N GLN A 294 60.30 93.27 -25.76
CA GLN A 294 59.86 94.67 -25.66
C GLN A 294 61.03 95.65 -25.56
N GLU A 295 62.06 95.32 -24.78
CA GLU A 295 63.27 96.14 -24.66
C GLU A 295 64.03 96.20 -26.00
N LEU A 296 64.11 95.09 -26.75
CA LEU A 296 64.70 95.04 -28.09
C LEU A 296 63.93 95.92 -29.10
N GLU A 297 62.59 95.94 -29.04
CA GLU A 297 61.77 96.83 -29.87
C GLU A 297 61.93 98.30 -29.50
N GLY A 298 62.00 98.62 -28.21
CA GLY A 298 62.28 99.98 -27.74
C GLY A 298 63.65 100.49 -28.24
N LEU A 299 64.67 99.63 -28.19
CA LEU A 299 65.99 99.92 -28.76
C LEU A 299 65.97 100.05 -30.28
N ALA A 300 65.17 99.24 -30.97
CA ALA A 300 64.98 99.34 -32.42
C ALA A 300 64.42 100.71 -32.84
N GLN A 301 63.47 101.26 -32.06
CA GLN A 301 62.84 102.56 -32.31
C GLN A 301 63.75 103.75 -31.95
N ALA A 302 64.63 103.61 -30.96
CA ALA A 302 65.52 104.67 -30.49
C ALA A 302 66.80 104.84 -31.33
N GLN A 303 67.09 103.91 -32.25
CA GLN A 303 68.35 103.85 -32.99
C GLN A 303 68.33 104.67 -34.28
N GLY A 304 69.39 105.45 -34.54
CA GLY A 304 69.52 106.28 -35.74
C GLY A 304 69.93 105.54 -37.04
N ASN A 305 70.25 104.25 -36.96
CA ASN A 305 70.61 103.42 -38.11
C ASN A 305 69.44 102.49 -38.48
N PRO A 306 68.82 102.66 -39.67
CA PRO A 306 67.63 101.93 -40.06
C PRO A 306 67.85 100.42 -40.22
N VAL A 307 69.05 100.00 -40.64
CA VAL A 307 69.40 98.58 -40.80
C VAL A 307 69.48 97.88 -39.44
N LEU A 308 70.12 98.53 -38.46
CA LEU A 308 70.23 97.98 -37.11
C LEU A 308 68.86 97.95 -36.41
N GLY A 309 68.03 98.97 -36.61
CA GLY A 309 66.65 98.99 -36.10
C GLY A 309 65.82 97.82 -36.64
N GLN A 310 65.89 97.53 -37.94
CA GLN A 310 65.17 96.41 -38.53
C GLN A 310 65.66 95.05 -38.01
N GLN A 311 66.97 94.87 -37.84
CA GLN A 311 67.54 93.63 -37.27
C GLN A 311 67.10 93.39 -35.83
N LEU A 312 67.11 94.43 -34.98
CA LEU A 312 66.63 94.34 -33.59
C LEU A 312 65.13 93.99 -33.53
N GLN A 313 64.33 94.52 -34.45
CA GLN A 313 62.91 94.21 -34.54
C GLN A 313 62.65 92.77 -35.03
N GLU A 314 63.45 92.26 -35.96
CA GLU A 314 63.38 90.85 -36.38
C GLU A 314 63.75 89.91 -35.22
N GLU A 315 64.80 90.21 -34.46
CA GLU A 315 65.19 89.43 -33.28
C GLU A 315 64.14 89.48 -32.17
N ALA A 316 63.51 90.64 -31.93
CA ALA A 316 62.38 90.74 -31.00
C ALA A 316 61.19 89.86 -31.44
N HIS A 317 60.90 89.84 -32.75
CA HIS A 317 59.83 88.99 -33.29
C HIS A 317 60.16 87.50 -33.18
N ARG A 318 61.40 87.09 -33.50
CA ARG A 318 61.88 85.72 -33.28
C ARG A 318 61.80 85.31 -31.82
N LEU A 319 62.13 86.21 -30.91
CA LEU A 319 62.08 85.98 -29.48
C LEU A 319 60.64 85.78 -28.98
N ARG A 320 59.66 86.53 -29.48
CA ARG A 320 58.23 86.29 -29.21
C ARG A 320 57.73 84.97 -29.80
N ASN A 321 58.14 84.63 -31.01
CA ASN A 321 57.78 83.34 -31.61
C ASN A 321 58.36 82.18 -30.78
N LEU A 322 59.61 82.29 -30.32
CA LEU A 322 60.21 81.32 -29.40
C LEU A 322 59.43 81.23 -28.07
N TYR A 323 59.02 82.37 -27.51
CA TYR A 323 58.21 82.40 -26.30
C TYR A 323 56.88 81.67 -26.48
N GLN A 324 56.14 81.96 -27.55
CA GLN A 324 54.83 81.37 -27.82
C GLN A 324 54.92 79.89 -28.21
N GLU A 325 55.87 79.51 -29.07
CA GLU A 325 55.95 78.14 -29.60
C GLU A 325 56.68 77.17 -28.68
N LYS A 326 57.59 77.65 -27.80
CA LYS A 326 58.41 76.79 -26.94
C LYS A 326 58.17 77.02 -25.47
N VAL A 327 58.25 78.27 -25.00
CA VAL A 327 58.22 78.57 -23.56
C VAL A 327 56.83 78.31 -22.96
N ILE A 328 55.76 78.80 -23.59
CA ILE A 328 54.39 78.60 -23.10
C ILE A 328 54.00 77.10 -23.05
N PRO A 329 54.22 76.28 -24.11
CA PRO A 329 53.94 74.84 -24.04
C PRO A 329 54.74 74.11 -22.96
N GLN A 330 56.03 74.47 -22.79
CA GLN A 330 56.85 73.90 -21.72
C GLN A 330 56.34 74.27 -20.33
N GLN A 331 55.91 75.52 -20.12
CA GLN A 331 55.27 75.93 -18.86
C GLN A 331 54.00 75.11 -18.56
N SER A 332 53.18 74.84 -19.58
CA SER A 332 52.01 73.96 -19.42
C SER A 332 52.39 72.53 -19.05
N LEU A 333 53.46 71.98 -19.64
CA LEU A 333 53.94 70.64 -19.31
C LEU A 333 54.49 70.57 -17.87
N VAL A 334 55.20 71.59 -17.42
CA VAL A 334 55.69 71.69 -16.03
C VAL A 334 54.52 71.79 -15.05
N ALA A 335 53.46 72.54 -15.39
CA ALA A 335 52.25 72.58 -14.58
C ALA A 335 51.55 71.22 -14.48
N LYS A 336 51.46 70.46 -15.59
CA LYS A 336 50.96 69.07 -15.58
C LYS A 336 51.85 68.16 -14.75
N LEU A 337 53.17 68.28 -14.88
CA LEU A 337 54.13 67.49 -14.11
C LEU A 337 53.99 67.75 -12.61
N ASN A 338 53.81 69.00 -12.18
CA ASN A 338 53.56 69.34 -10.78
C ASN A 338 52.33 68.59 -10.23
N LEU A 339 51.23 68.59 -10.99
CA LEU A 339 50.00 67.91 -10.60
C LEU A 339 50.22 66.39 -10.52
N SER A 340 50.87 65.80 -11.52
CA SER A 340 51.21 64.37 -11.51
C SER A 340 52.12 63.96 -10.35
N VAL A 341 53.15 64.76 -10.02
CA VAL A 341 54.07 64.51 -8.91
C VAL A 341 53.34 64.59 -7.57
N ARG A 342 52.47 65.58 -7.37
CA ARG A 342 51.65 65.68 -6.15
C ARG A 342 50.68 64.51 -5.98
N THR A 343 50.00 64.10 -7.05
CA THR A 343 49.12 62.92 -7.03
C THR A 343 49.89 61.65 -6.70
N LEU A 344 51.11 61.52 -7.24
CA LEU A 344 51.97 60.37 -6.95
C LEU A 344 52.46 60.40 -5.49
N GLU A 345 52.88 61.56 -4.98
CA GLU A 345 53.29 61.76 -3.59
C GLU A 345 52.17 61.38 -2.61
N SER A 346 50.93 61.80 -2.88
CA SER A 346 49.79 61.46 -2.01
C SER A 346 49.39 59.99 -2.08
N SER A 347 49.59 59.33 -3.22
CA SER A 347 49.11 57.95 -3.45
C SER A 347 50.15 56.89 -3.10
N ALA A 348 51.45 57.22 -3.17
CA ALA A 348 52.54 56.27 -3.01
C ALA A 348 52.51 55.47 -1.69
N PRO A 349 52.27 56.08 -0.51
CA PRO A 349 52.23 55.33 0.74
C PRO A 349 51.07 54.33 0.80
N THR A 350 49.90 54.73 0.31
CA THR A 350 48.70 53.90 0.31
C THR A 350 48.83 52.75 -0.69
N LEU A 351 49.38 53.00 -1.88
CA LEU A 351 49.54 51.99 -2.93
C LEU A 351 50.39 50.79 -2.48
N GLN A 352 51.49 51.02 -1.76
CA GLN A 352 52.35 49.93 -1.30
C GLN A 352 51.75 49.16 -0.12
N LEU A 353 51.08 49.85 0.81
CA LEU A 353 50.33 49.21 1.89
C LEU A 353 49.22 48.31 1.35
N GLU A 354 48.37 48.85 0.45
CA GLU A 354 47.30 48.08 -0.19
C GLU A 354 47.83 46.88 -0.98
N THR A 355 48.95 47.04 -1.71
CA THR A 355 49.59 45.95 -2.45
C THR A 355 50.08 44.84 -1.53
N SER A 356 50.68 45.21 -0.39
CA SER A 356 51.17 44.26 0.61
C SER A 356 50.01 43.51 1.28
N ASP A 357 48.94 44.22 1.62
CA ASP A 357 47.73 43.63 2.19
C ASP A 357 47.05 42.66 1.21
N ILE A 358 46.97 43.01 -0.08
CA ILE A 358 46.42 42.13 -1.11
C ILE A 358 47.25 40.85 -1.24
N LEU A 359 48.59 40.96 -1.37
CA LEU A 359 49.49 39.80 -1.44
C LEU A 359 49.39 38.91 -0.19
N GLY A 360 49.30 39.53 0.99
CA GLY A 360 49.10 38.84 2.27
C GLY A 360 47.78 38.07 2.32
N ASN A 361 46.68 38.74 1.99
CA ASN A 361 45.33 38.16 1.99
C ASN A 361 45.20 37.02 0.98
N VAL A 362 45.74 37.17 -0.23
CA VAL A 362 45.76 36.10 -1.24
C VAL A 362 46.56 34.89 -0.75
N THR A 363 47.72 35.12 -0.12
CA THR A 363 48.57 34.05 0.40
C THR A 363 47.87 33.31 1.54
N TYR A 364 47.24 34.05 2.46
CA TYR A 364 46.43 33.48 3.53
C TYR A 364 45.26 32.65 2.99
N LEU A 365 44.48 33.19 2.06
CA LEU A 365 43.36 32.49 1.44
C LEU A 365 43.81 31.22 0.70
N LYS A 366 44.94 31.27 -0.03
CA LYS A 366 45.49 30.10 -0.71
C LYS A 366 45.87 28.98 0.26
N GLY A 367 46.32 29.33 1.48
CA GLY A 367 46.64 28.36 2.55
C GLY A 367 45.40 27.76 3.25
N GLU A 368 44.40 28.58 3.56
CA GLU A 368 43.24 28.17 4.37
C GLU A 368 42.09 27.57 3.55
N LEU A 369 41.90 28.02 2.30
CA LEU A 369 40.77 27.64 1.46
C LEU A 369 40.62 26.12 1.25
N PRO A 370 41.70 25.34 1.01
CA PRO A 370 41.58 23.88 0.90
C PRO A 370 41.06 23.21 2.18
N ALA A 371 41.49 23.70 3.35
CA ALA A 371 41.04 23.18 4.63
C ALA A 371 39.56 23.51 4.90
N TRP A 372 39.14 24.74 4.59
CA TRP A 372 37.74 25.15 4.71
C TRP A 372 36.82 24.41 3.73
N ALA A 373 37.22 24.28 2.46
CA ALA A 373 36.48 23.55 1.46
C ALA A 373 36.28 22.08 1.88
N THR A 374 37.33 21.43 2.38
CA THR A 374 37.24 20.05 2.89
C THR A 374 36.30 19.94 4.08
N ARG A 375 36.35 20.89 5.03
CA ARG A 375 35.47 20.91 6.21
C ARG A 375 34.00 21.12 5.83
N ILE A 376 33.71 22.08 4.95
CA ILE A 376 32.36 22.35 4.45
C ILE A 376 31.81 21.13 3.72
N LEU A 377 32.60 20.55 2.82
CA LEU A 377 32.21 19.37 2.06
C LEU A 377 31.88 18.19 2.97
N ARG A 378 32.68 17.95 4.01
CA ARG A 378 32.44 16.89 5.00
C ARG A 378 31.16 17.14 5.79
N ASN A 379 30.92 18.36 6.25
CA ASN A 379 29.69 18.69 6.98
C ASN A 379 28.44 18.50 6.10
N VAL A 380 28.49 18.95 4.85
CA VAL A 380 27.38 18.79 3.90
C VAL A 380 27.15 17.32 3.55
N SER A 381 28.21 16.55 3.32
CA SER A 381 28.09 15.12 3.00
C SER A 381 27.57 14.30 4.19
N GLU A 382 28.00 14.59 5.42
CA GLU A 382 27.47 13.98 6.65
C GLU A 382 25.99 14.33 6.89
N CYS A 383 25.61 15.60 6.65
CA CYS A 383 24.22 16.04 6.76
C CYS A 383 23.31 15.33 5.74
N PHE A 384 23.74 15.28 4.48
CA PHE A 384 23.04 14.56 3.42
C PHE A 384 22.90 13.07 3.76
N LEU A 385 24.00 12.42 4.15
CA LEU A 385 23.99 11.00 4.51
C LEU A 385 23.04 10.73 5.67
N THR A 386 23.05 11.55 6.71
CA THR A 386 22.16 11.40 7.87
C THR A 386 20.69 11.51 7.45
N ARG A 387 20.35 12.47 6.60
CA ARG A 387 18.99 12.66 6.10
C ARG A 387 18.53 11.49 5.26
N GLU A 388 19.32 11.06 4.28
CA GLU A 388 18.96 9.94 3.40
C GLU A 388 18.85 8.63 4.19
N MET A 389 19.77 8.36 5.12
CA MET A 389 19.68 7.20 6.03
C MET A 389 18.43 7.26 6.92
N GLY A 390 17.99 8.45 7.31
CA GLY A 390 16.72 8.66 7.99
C GLY A 390 15.52 8.19 7.17
N TYR A 391 15.47 8.53 5.86
CA TYR A 391 14.41 8.05 4.97
C TYR A 391 14.43 6.53 4.79
N PHE A 392 15.61 5.93 4.61
CA PHE A 392 15.73 4.46 4.55
C PHE A 392 15.25 3.80 5.84
N SER A 393 15.60 4.37 7.01
CA SER A 393 15.16 3.87 8.32
C SER A 393 13.65 3.95 8.49
N GLN A 394 13.06 5.08 8.11
CA GLN A 394 11.61 5.27 8.16
C GLN A 394 10.88 4.28 7.23
N TYR A 395 11.37 4.10 6.01
CA TYR A 395 10.78 3.18 5.05
C TYR A 395 10.84 1.72 5.54
N VAL A 396 12.00 1.28 6.06
CA VAL A 396 12.15 -0.07 6.60
C VAL A 396 11.29 -0.28 7.85
N ALA A 397 11.17 0.72 8.72
CA ALA A 397 10.28 0.66 9.87
C ALA A 397 8.81 0.53 9.43
N TRP A 398 8.41 1.28 8.42
CA TRP A 398 7.07 1.15 7.82
C TRP A 398 6.86 -0.24 7.22
N VAL A 399 7.79 -0.77 6.40
CA VAL A 399 7.69 -2.13 5.85
C VAL A 399 7.57 -3.18 6.96
N ARG A 400 8.33 -3.05 8.05
CA ARG A 400 8.24 -3.93 9.21
C ARG A 400 6.83 -3.91 9.81
N GLU A 401 6.28 -2.73 10.08
CA GLU A 401 4.92 -2.62 10.64
C GLU A 401 3.88 -3.19 9.67
N GLU A 402 3.97 -2.83 8.39
CA GLU A 402 3.00 -3.19 7.38
C GLU A 402 2.94 -4.71 7.18
N VAL A 403 4.11 -5.37 7.02
CA VAL A 403 4.21 -6.83 6.84
C VAL A 403 3.79 -7.60 8.10
N THR A 404 4.12 -7.09 9.29
CA THR A 404 3.88 -7.83 10.53
C THR A 404 2.48 -7.60 11.12
N GLN A 405 1.82 -6.49 10.76
CA GLN A 405 0.57 -6.08 11.41
C GLN A 405 -0.60 -5.78 10.48
N ARG A 406 -0.39 -5.37 9.22
CA ARG A 406 -1.45 -4.78 8.39
C ARG A 406 -1.72 -5.51 7.07
N ILE A 407 -0.69 -6.02 6.39
CA ILE A 407 -0.80 -6.76 5.12
C ILE A 407 -1.20 -8.21 5.37
N ALA A 408 -1.95 -8.78 4.43
CA ALA A 408 -2.39 -10.18 4.43
C ALA A 408 -3.14 -10.57 5.71
N THR A 409 -4.23 -9.85 6.00
CA THR A 409 -5.16 -10.25 7.06
C THR A 409 -5.75 -11.62 6.75
N CYS A 410 -5.89 -12.46 7.77
CA CYS A 410 -6.43 -13.81 7.59
C CYS A 410 -7.96 -13.88 7.74
N GLN A 411 -8.63 -12.73 7.72
CA GLN A 411 -10.09 -12.62 7.77
C GLN A 411 -10.82 -13.44 6.68
N PRO A 412 -10.33 -13.53 5.42
CA PRO A 412 -10.94 -14.41 4.42
C PRO A 412 -10.99 -15.89 4.83
N LEU A 413 -9.98 -16.37 5.59
CA LEU A 413 -9.96 -17.74 6.10
C LEU A 413 -11.06 -17.96 7.14
N SER A 414 -11.23 -17.04 8.09
CA SER A 414 -12.33 -17.12 9.07
C SER A 414 -13.70 -17.08 8.38
N GLY A 415 -13.86 -16.23 7.36
CA GLY A 415 -15.09 -16.18 6.56
C GLY A 415 -15.35 -17.46 5.78
N ALA A 416 -14.32 -18.12 5.24
CA ALA A 416 -14.46 -19.41 4.58
C ALA A 416 -14.92 -20.52 5.54
N LEU A 417 -14.38 -20.55 6.76
CA LEU A 417 -14.79 -21.49 7.81
C LEU A 417 -16.24 -21.25 8.26
N ASP A 418 -16.63 -19.99 8.46
CA ASP A 418 -18.01 -19.61 8.80
C ASP A 418 -18.99 -20.00 7.68
N ASN A 419 -18.62 -19.74 6.42
CA ASN A 419 -19.43 -20.17 5.26
C ASN A 419 -19.54 -21.70 5.17
N GLY A 420 -18.45 -22.42 5.45
CA GLY A 420 -18.46 -23.89 5.50
C GLY A 420 -19.44 -24.42 6.54
N ARG A 421 -19.45 -23.81 7.74
CA ARG A 421 -20.44 -24.12 8.79
C ARG A 421 -21.87 -23.87 8.29
N VAL A 422 -22.14 -22.69 7.74
CA VAL A 422 -23.49 -22.33 7.25
C VAL A 422 -23.97 -23.33 6.19
N ILE A 423 -23.10 -23.73 5.26
CA ILE A 423 -23.45 -24.72 4.23
C ILE A 423 -23.80 -26.07 4.88
N LEU A 424 -22.95 -26.59 5.77
CA LEU A 424 -23.16 -27.91 6.34
C LEU A 424 -24.35 -27.95 7.32
N CYS A 425 -24.44 -26.95 8.20
CA CYS A 425 -25.42 -26.94 9.28
C CYS A 425 -26.76 -26.39 8.81
N ASP A 426 -26.77 -25.19 8.23
CA ASP A 426 -28.03 -24.50 7.93
C ASP A 426 -28.61 -24.99 6.60
N MET A 427 -27.77 -25.30 5.60
CA MET A 427 -28.27 -25.74 4.28
C MET A 427 -28.43 -27.26 4.15
N MET A 428 -27.74 -28.07 4.96
CA MET A 428 -27.86 -29.54 4.88
C MET A 428 -28.50 -30.16 6.13
N ALA A 429 -27.94 -29.92 7.32
CA ALA A 429 -28.41 -30.57 8.54
C ALA A 429 -29.83 -30.11 8.95
N ASP A 430 -30.12 -28.81 8.87
CA ASP A 430 -31.43 -28.26 9.22
C ASP A 430 -32.57 -28.80 8.33
N PRO A 431 -32.47 -28.80 6.99
CA PRO A 431 -33.48 -29.42 6.12
C PRO A 431 -33.63 -30.93 6.35
N TRP A 432 -32.53 -31.63 6.63
CA TRP A 432 -32.57 -33.05 7.00
C TRP A 432 -33.35 -33.27 8.30
N ASN A 433 -33.14 -32.38 9.28
CA ASN A 433 -33.85 -32.43 10.54
C ASN A 433 -35.34 -32.11 10.40
N ALA A 434 -35.66 -31.10 9.58
CA ALA A 434 -37.04 -30.79 9.24
C ALA A 434 -37.74 -31.97 8.55
N PHE A 435 -37.05 -32.71 7.67
CA PHE A 435 -37.60 -33.85 6.95
C PHE A 435 -38.07 -34.96 7.89
N TRP A 436 -37.20 -35.47 8.78
CA TRP A 436 -37.60 -36.56 9.68
C TRP A 436 -38.63 -36.10 10.69
N PHE A 437 -38.56 -34.84 11.14
CA PHE A 437 -39.53 -34.27 12.08
C PHE A 437 -40.93 -34.21 11.47
N CYS A 438 -41.07 -33.72 10.23
CA CYS A 438 -42.34 -33.73 9.50
C CYS A 438 -42.86 -35.15 9.26
N LEU A 439 -41.98 -36.07 8.83
CA LEU A 439 -42.34 -37.48 8.61
C LEU A 439 -42.82 -38.16 9.91
N ALA A 440 -42.19 -37.84 11.04
CA ALA A 440 -42.57 -38.33 12.36
C ALA A 440 -44.00 -37.88 12.73
N TRP A 441 -44.33 -36.60 12.50
CA TRP A 441 -45.67 -36.08 12.74
C TRP A 441 -46.72 -36.73 11.83
N CYS A 442 -46.42 -36.86 10.53
CA CYS A 442 -47.30 -37.57 9.61
C CYS A 442 -47.60 -39.00 10.10
N THR A 443 -46.56 -39.71 10.54
CA THR A 443 -46.67 -41.08 11.05
C THR A 443 -47.45 -41.14 12.37
N PHE A 444 -47.20 -40.19 13.29
CA PHE A 444 -47.93 -40.08 14.54
C PHE A 444 -49.43 -39.87 14.31
N PHE A 445 -49.82 -39.00 13.37
CA PHE A 445 -51.23 -38.76 13.04
C PHE A 445 -51.91 -39.91 12.28
N LEU A 446 -51.18 -40.90 11.77
CA LEU A 446 -51.81 -42.13 11.25
C LEU A 446 -52.54 -42.90 12.37
N ILE A 447 -52.06 -42.85 13.61
CA ILE A 447 -52.68 -43.56 14.75
C ILE A 447 -54.11 -43.08 15.03
N PRO A 448 -54.37 -41.79 15.33
CA PRO A 448 -55.74 -41.31 15.52
C PRO A 448 -56.58 -41.46 14.24
N SER A 449 -55.98 -41.22 13.06
CA SER A 449 -56.63 -41.42 11.76
C SER A 449 -57.20 -42.84 11.61
N VAL A 450 -56.41 -43.87 11.94
CA VAL A 450 -56.84 -45.28 11.92
C VAL A 450 -57.99 -45.52 12.90
N ILE A 451 -57.90 -45.02 14.13
CA ILE A 451 -58.94 -45.20 15.16
C ILE A 451 -60.27 -44.62 14.67
N PHE A 452 -60.26 -43.40 14.16
CA PHE A 452 -61.45 -42.74 13.64
C PHE A 452 -61.98 -43.44 12.40
N ALA A 453 -61.12 -43.80 11.43
CA ALA A 453 -61.54 -44.49 10.22
C ALA A 453 -62.20 -45.86 10.51
N VAL A 454 -61.66 -46.63 11.45
CA VAL A 454 -62.25 -47.91 11.87
C VAL A 454 -63.60 -47.70 12.57
N LYS A 455 -63.72 -46.72 13.46
CA LYS A 455 -65.02 -46.44 14.11
C LYS A 455 -66.05 -45.94 13.12
N THR A 456 -65.71 -44.96 12.29
CA THR A 456 -66.62 -44.34 11.32
C THR A 456 -67.07 -45.33 10.25
N SER A 457 -66.18 -46.21 9.77
CA SER A 457 -66.56 -47.23 8.77
C SER A 457 -67.62 -48.21 9.28
N LYS A 458 -67.70 -48.47 10.60
CA LYS A 458 -68.78 -49.28 11.20
C LYS A 458 -70.13 -48.58 11.12
N TYR A 459 -70.17 -47.26 11.29
CA TYR A 459 -71.41 -46.47 11.18
C TYR A 459 -71.91 -46.36 9.74
N PHE A 460 -71.00 -46.34 8.75
CA PHE A 460 -71.35 -46.29 7.33
C PHE A 460 -71.87 -47.63 6.78
N ARG A 461 -71.71 -48.74 7.52
CA ARG A 461 -72.24 -50.06 7.15
C ARG A 461 -73.65 -50.29 7.74
N PRO A 462 -74.47 -51.15 7.12
CA PRO A 462 -75.78 -51.47 7.66
C PRO A 462 -75.69 -52.19 9.01
N ILE A 463 -76.54 -51.78 9.97
CA ILE A 463 -76.63 -52.43 11.29
C ILE A 463 -77.41 -53.73 11.12
N ARG A 464 -76.72 -54.84 10.88
CA ARG A 464 -77.34 -56.16 10.90
C ARG A 464 -77.45 -56.60 12.36
N LYS A 465 -78.64 -56.48 12.97
CA LYS A 465 -78.94 -57.12 14.26
C LYS A 465 -78.72 -58.63 14.08
N ARG A 466 -77.67 -59.20 14.68
CA ARG A 466 -77.55 -60.66 14.82
C ARG A 466 -78.65 -61.11 15.80
N LEU A 467 -79.82 -61.43 15.28
CA LEU A 467 -80.62 -62.46 15.92
C LEU A 467 -79.92 -63.79 15.57
N SER A 468 -79.38 -64.43 16.60
CA SER A 468 -78.87 -65.80 16.56
C SER A 468 -79.92 -66.73 15.97
N SER A 469 -79.67 -67.27 14.79
CA SER A 469 -80.48 -68.34 14.21
C SER A 469 -80.11 -69.67 14.87
N THR A 470 -80.59 -69.87 16.09
CA THR A 470 -80.84 -71.21 16.64
C THR A 470 -82.34 -71.30 16.89
N SER A 471 -83.12 -71.59 15.85
CA SER A 471 -84.46 -72.16 15.99
C SER A 471 -85.04 -72.47 14.62
N SER A 472 -85.24 -73.76 14.39
CA SER A 472 -86.39 -74.40 13.74
C SER A 472 -87.22 -73.54 12.78
N GLU A 473 -87.28 -74.00 11.53
CA GLU A 473 -88.29 -73.63 10.55
C GLU A 473 -89.69 -73.86 11.13
N GLU A 474 -90.37 -72.79 11.52
CA GLU A 474 -91.82 -72.61 11.45
C GLU A 474 -92.07 -71.10 11.44
N THR A 475 -92.06 -70.49 10.25
CA THR A 475 -92.42 -69.08 10.07
C THR A 475 -93.80 -68.99 9.46
N GLN A 476 -94.80 -68.77 10.32
CA GLN A 476 -96.07 -68.18 9.91
C GLN A 476 -95.82 -66.72 9.52
N LEU A 477 -96.22 -66.37 8.30
CA LEU A 477 -96.23 -65.02 7.75
C LEU A 477 -97.21 -64.14 8.56
N PHE A 478 -96.72 -63.20 9.36
CA PHE A 478 -97.55 -62.13 9.92
C PHE A 478 -97.70 -61.01 8.89
N HIS A 479 -98.88 -60.95 8.25
CA HIS A 479 -99.31 -59.84 7.38
C HIS A 479 -99.94 -58.74 8.26
N ILE A 480 -99.35 -57.54 8.28
CA ILE A 480 -99.96 -56.34 8.87
C ILE A 480 -100.71 -55.59 7.75
N PRO A 481 -102.03 -55.38 7.84
CA PRO A 481 -102.77 -54.66 6.80
C PRO A 481 -102.55 -53.14 6.90
N ARG A 482 -102.29 -52.51 5.74
CA ARG A 482 -102.32 -51.04 5.59
C ARG A 482 -103.77 -50.57 5.42
N VAL A 483 -104.16 -49.55 6.20
CA VAL A 483 -105.42 -48.83 6.06
C VAL A 483 -105.34 -47.92 4.83
N THR A 484 -106.21 -48.16 3.85
CA THR A 484 -106.46 -47.24 2.73
C THR A 484 -107.39 -46.13 3.18
N SER A 485 -106.92 -44.89 3.11
CA SER A 485 -107.76 -43.70 3.26
C SER A 485 -108.61 -43.51 2.01
N LEU A 486 -109.92 -43.37 2.22
CA LEU A 486 -110.88 -42.89 1.22
C LEU A 486 -110.46 -41.52 0.69
N LYS A 487 -110.38 -41.36 -0.63
CA LYS A 487 -110.63 -40.10 -1.32
C LYS A 487 -112.03 -40.17 -1.93
N LEU A 488 -112.83 -39.14 -1.64
CA LEU A 488 -114.12 -38.88 -2.27
C LEU A 488 -113.93 -38.52 -3.75
#